data_AF-A0A971VQJ4-F1
#
_entry.id   AF-A0A971VQJ4-F1
#
_cell.length_a   1.000
_cell.length_b   1.000
_cell.length_c   1.000
_cell.angle_alpha   90.00
_cell.angle_beta   90.00
_cell.angle_gamma   90.00
#
_symmetry.space_group_name_H-M   'P 1'
#
loop_
_entity.id
_entity.type
_entity.pdbx_description
1 polymer ?
#
loop_
_entity_poly.entity_id
_entity_poly.type
_entity_poly.pdbx_seq_one_letter_code
_entity_poly.pdbx_strand_id
1 'polypeptide(L)'
;MKKIKIGALTLAVLLLFTSCGGGRFDSFKSHTDPATQNPSENPTEITTVPDTSPVQIEMSKSEILRIYTQAANKVKTEHPGFKRTAEKTLLEVRADTGYNAIIENIMRGIMNDILSDGSSVFESPMAIIPKGNSLGVKTYFPIFGESYGCGISGTDIISAAQCVKVGNTYELTLYFNDINNPEPGSGEFGRIMSPVRKTAIQDAAASHAATPGRDILTFETNYTNSYLKCAVDIETNRMLSLEQNMTINISVKAQISLFGITTNLYGGTGTIKYILIFSEFAW
;
A
#
# COMPACT_ATOMS: atom_id res chain seq x y z
N MET A 1 5.57 10.18 -48.35
CA MET A 1 6.40 10.99 -47.42
C MET A 1 5.68 11.07 -46.07
N LYS A 2 6.19 10.41 -45.02
CA LYS A 2 5.59 10.47 -43.67
C LYS A 2 6.37 11.47 -42.81
N LYS A 3 5.66 12.36 -42.09
CA LYS A 3 6.28 13.38 -41.22
C LYS A 3 6.71 12.75 -39.89
N ILE A 4 7.99 12.89 -39.55
CA ILE A 4 8.53 12.59 -38.23
C ILE A 4 8.22 13.78 -37.31
N LYS A 5 7.72 13.53 -36.10
CA LYS A 5 7.69 14.52 -35.01
C LYS A 5 8.72 14.13 -33.96
N ILE A 6 9.61 15.06 -33.65
CA ILE A 6 10.70 14.91 -32.69
C ILE A 6 10.13 15.15 -31.28
N GLY A 7 10.40 14.25 -30.35
CA GLY A 7 10.05 14.42 -28.93
C GLY A 7 11.04 15.33 -28.22
N ALA A 8 10.55 16.31 -27.47
CA ALA A 8 11.38 17.18 -26.65
C ALA A 8 11.68 16.51 -25.30
N LEU A 9 12.93 16.14 -25.07
CA LEU A 9 13.43 15.63 -23.79
C LEU A 9 13.72 16.81 -22.86
N THR A 10 13.00 16.95 -21.75
CA THR A 10 13.25 18.02 -20.76
C THR A 10 14.06 17.47 -19.58
N LEU A 11 15.29 17.96 -19.43
CA LEU A 11 16.25 17.54 -18.41
C LEU A 11 16.07 18.39 -17.14
N ALA A 12 15.72 17.78 -16.02
CA ALA A 12 15.65 18.47 -14.72
C ALA A 12 17.01 18.38 -14.00
N VAL A 13 17.54 19.54 -13.59
CA VAL A 13 18.88 19.68 -12.99
C VAL A 13 18.85 19.42 -11.49
N LEU A 14 19.78 18.60 -11.01
CA LEU A 14 20.03 18.35 -9.59
C LEU A 14 20.97 19.43 -9.04
N LEU A 15 20.58 20.12 -7.97
CA LEU A 15 21.46 21.05 -7.24
C LEU A 15 21.80 20.50 -5.85
N LEU A 16 23.09 20.16 -5.68
CA LEU A 16 23.70 19.84 -4.40
C LEU A 16 24.19 21.13 -3.74
N PHE A 17 23.85 21.35 -2.47
CA PHE A 17 24.51 22.35 -1.63
C PHE A 17 25.51 21.66 -0.69
N THR A 18 26.80 21.82 -0.98
CA THR A 18 27.89 21.58 -0.05
C THR A 18 28.38 22.92 0.50
N SER A 19 28.38 23.10 1.82
CA SER A 19 29.11 24.20 2.47
C SER A 19 30.33 23.66 3.22
N CYS A 20 31.50 24.21 2.91
CA CYS A 20 32.76 23.93 3.59
C CYS A 20 33.34 25.24 4.15
N GLY A 21 34.05 25.13 5.27
CA GLY A 21 34.83 26.21 5.89
C GLY A 21 34.02 27.06 6.89
N GLY A 22 34.58 27.45 8.03
CA GLY A 22 35.91 27.15 8.56
C GLY A 22 36.29 28.16 9.65
N GLY A 23 36.92 27.71 10.73
CA GLY A 23 37.33 28.61 11.82
C GLY A 23 37.86 27.83 13.02
N ARG A 24 39.16 27.96 13.28
CA ARG A 24 39.87 27.36 14.42
C ARG A 24 40.81 28.43 14.97
N PHE A 25 40.75 28.70 16.28
CA PHE A 25 41.76 29.46 17.00
C PHE A 25 41.86 28.98 18.45
N ASP A 26 43.04 29.19 19.04
CA ASP A 26 43.57 28.35 20.12
C ASP A 26 43.38 28.89 21.56
N SER A 27 43.88 28.08 22.49
CA SER A 27 43.83 28.17 23.95
C SER A 27 44.32 29.47 24.61
N PHE A 28 43.83 29.73 25.83
CA PHE A 28 44.65 30.28 26.93
C PHE A 28 44.29 29.64 28.27
N LYS A 29 45.19 29.70 29.27
CA LYS A 29 45.14 28.94 30.53
C LYS A 29 45.40 29.85 31.75
N SER A 30 44.74 29.53 32.88
CA SER A 30 45.13 29.85 34.29
C SER A 30 45.07 31.29 34.81
N HIS A 31 44.20 31.54 35.82
CA HIS A 31 44.62 31.79 37.22
C HIS A 31 43.43 31.83 38.22
N THR A 32 43.74 31.73 39.51
CA THR A 32 42.87 31.67 40.72
C THR A 32 42.85 33.02 41.48
N ASP A 33 42.11 33.32 42.58
CA ASP A 33 41.18 32.66 43.53
C ASP A 33 40.43 33.79 44.34
N PRO A 34 39.69 33.60 45.47
CA PRO A 34 38.78 32.54 45.94
C PRO A 34 37.41 33.06 46.46
N ALA A 35 36.49 32.14 46.81
CA ALA A 35 35.39 32.21 47.82
C ALA A 35 34.41 33.42 47.93
N THR A 36 33.09 33.14 47.95
CA THR A 36 32.11 33.43 49.06
C THR A 36 30.75 32.76 48.76
N GLN A 37 29.97 32.44 49.79
CA GLN A 37 28.73 31.65 49.75
C GLN A 37 27.48 32.42 49.27
N ASN A 38 26.58 31.74 48.55
CA ASN A 38 25.13 31.78 48.82
C ASN A 38 24.38 30.67 48.03
N PRO A 39 23.48 29.90 48.65
CA PRO A 39 22.60 28.98 47.92
C PRO A 39 21.38 29.74 47.40
N SER A 40 21.27 29.93 46.08
CA SER A 40 20.01 30.31 45.44
C SER A 40 19.27 29.06 45.04
N GLU A 41 18.11 28.81 45.63
CA GLU A 41 17.20 27.76 45.17
C GLU A 41 16.77 28.06 43.73
N ASN A 42 17.11 27.15 42.81
CA ASN A 42 16.62 27.21 41.43
C ASN A 42 15.52 26.15 41.29
N PRO A 43 14.30 26.51 40.86
CA PRO A 43 13.24 25.52 40.65
C PRO A 43 13.70 24.48 39.64
N THR A 44 13.70 23.20 40.03
CA THR A 44 13.94 22.12 39.08
C THR A 44 12.68 21.97 38.25
N GLU A 45 12.67 22.58 37.07
CA GLU A 45 11.67 22.33 36.05
C GLU A 45 11.76 20.84 35.65
N ILE A 46 10.80 20.05 36.16
CA ILE A 46 10.70 18.63 35.82
C ILE A 46 10.15 18.56 34.40
N THR A 47 11.04 18.66 33.41
CA THR A 47 10.74 18.35 32.02
C THR A 47 10.47 16.85 31.90
N THR A 48 9.24 16.44 32.19
CA THR A 48 8.73 15.11 31.85
C THR A 48 8.71 15.00 30.33
N VAL A 49 9.78 14.44 29.77
CA VAL A 49 9.78 13.92 28.40
C VAL A 49 8.59 12.95 28.30
N PRO A 50 7.65 13.14 27.36
CA PRO A 50 6.56 12.20 27.19
C PRO A 50 7.11 10.80 26.92
N ASP A 51 6.65 9.81 27.67
CA ASP A 51 6.99 8.42 27.38
C ASP A 51 6.37 8.03 26.03
N THR A 52 7.23 7.94 25.02
CA THR A 52 6.88 7.59 23.65
C THR A 52 7.12 6.11 23.36
N SER A 53 7.46 5.31 24.38
CA SER A 53 7.66 3.87 24.27
C SER A 53 6.40 3.20 23.72
N PRO A 54 6.52 2.29 22.72
CA PRO A 54 5.37 1.56 22.21
C PRO A 54 4.75 0.65 23.27
N VAL A 55 3.44 0.81 23.53
CA VAL A 55 2.67 -0.02 24.45
C VAL A 55 1.55 -0.73 23.69
N GLN A 56 1.52 -2.06 23.71
CA GLN A 56 0.37 -2.81 23.18
C GLN A 56 -0.87 -2.53 24.04
N ILE A 57 -1.97 -2.16 23.39
CA ILE A 57 -3.25 -1.89 24.05
C ILE A 57 -4.24 -2.97 23.64
N GLU A 58 -4.78 -3.68 24.63
CA GLU A 58 -5.87 -4.63 24.44
C GLU A 58 -7.16 -3.86 24.10
N MET A 59 -7.67 -4.05 22.88
CA MET A 59 -8.94 -3.53 22.38
C MET A 59 -9.63 -4.60 21.52
N SER A 60 -10.97 -4.61 21.48
CA SER A 60 -11.68 -5.57 20.63
C SER A 60 -11.49 -5.27 19.14
N LYS A 61 -11.68 -6.30 18.30
CA LYS A 61 -11.75 -6.14 16.83
C LYS A 61 -12.73 -5.04 16.41
N SER A 62 -13.88 -4.93 17.09
CA SER A 62 -14.92 -3.92 16.83
C SER A 62 -14.48 -2.50 17.16
N GLU A 63 -13.70 -2.29 18.24
CA GLU A 63 -13.22 -0.96 18.62
C GLU A 63 -12.10 -0.49 17.70
N ILE A 64 -11.17 -1.38 17.36
CA ILE A 64 -10.10 -1.12 16.38
C ILE A 64 -10.72 -0.80 15.01
N LEU A 65 -11.68 -1.61 14.54
CA LEU A 65 -12.42 -1.35 13.32
C LEU A 65 -13.16 0.00 13.36
N ARG A 66 -13.79 0.35 14.49
CA ARG A 66 -14.49 1.64 14.65
C ARG A 66 -13.54 2.83 14.52
N ILE A 67 -12.38 2.80 15.18
CA ILE A 67 -11.37 3.88 15.11
C ILE A 67 -10.87 4.02 13.65
N TYR A 68 -10.47 2.91 13.03
CA TYR A 68 -10.06 2.90 11.62
C TYR A 68 -11.15 3.44 10.69
N THR A 69 -12.39 2.98 10.85
CA THR A 69 -13.54 3.38 10.02
C THR A 69 -13.81 4.87 10.14
N GLN A 70 -13.78 5.42 11.36
CA GLN A 70 -13.90 6.86 11.58
C GLN A 70 -12.76 7.62 10.89
N ALA A 71 -11.51 7.19 11.04
CA ALA A 71 -10.34 7.87 10.47
C ALA A 71 -10.35 7.82 8.93
N ALA A 72 -10.64 6.66 8.34
CA ALA A 72 -10.71 6.47 6.89
C ALA A 72 -11.87 7.25 6.26
N ASN A 73 -13.04 7.29 6.91
CA ASN A 73 -14.17 8.10 6.42
C ASN A 73 -13.88 9.60 6.58
N LYS A 74 -13.19 10.02 7.66
CA LYS A 74 -12.74 11.41 7.84
C LYS A 74 -11.84 11.89 6.69
N VAL A 75 -10.98 11.02 6.13
CA VAL A 75 -10.19 11.35 4.93
C VAL A 75 -11.11 11.65 3.73
N LYS A 76 -12.10 10.79 3.46
CA LYS A 76 -13.04 11.00 2.35
C LYS A 76 -13.95 12.23 2.52
N THR A 77 -14.21 12.69 3.75
CA THR A 77 -15.10 13.85 4.00
C THR A 77 -14.35 15.18 4.17
N GLU A 78 -13.18 15.19 4.81
CA GLU A 78 -12.42 16.42 5.09
C GLU A 78 -11.35 16.71 4.02
N HIS A 79 -11.05 15.72 3.17
CA HIS A 79 -10.16 15.86 2.02
C HIS A 79 -8.74 16.39 2.37
N PRO A 80 -8.02 15.78 3.34
CA PRO A 80 -6.64 16.13 3.60
C PRO A 80 -5.77 15.89 2.37
N GLY A 81 -4.64 16.60 2.28
CA GLY A 81 -3.61 16.24 1.32
C GLY A 81 -2.93 14.93 1.73
N PHE A 82 -2.39 14.17 0.79
CA PHE A 82 -1.57 12.98 1.08
C PHE A 82 -0.71 12.60 -0.12
N LYS A 83 0.33 11.81 0.15
CA LYS A 83 1.10 11.08 -0.85
C LYS A 83 0.63 9.64 -0.88
N ARG A 84 0.52 9.07 -2.08
CA ARG A 84 0.21 7.67 -2.33
C ARG A 84 1.35 7.03 -3.09
N THR A 85 1.80 5.85 -2.67
CA THR A 85 2.63 4.95 -3.48
C THR A 85 1.96 3.59 -3.61
N ALA A 86 2.30 2.87 -4.68
CA ALA A 86 1.81 1.52 -4.93
C ALA A 86 2.96 0.62 -5.40
N GLU A 87 3.16 -0.48 -4.69
CA GLU A 87 4.21 -1.47 -4.93
C GLU A 87 3.58 -2.78 -5.37
N LYS A 88 4.12 -3.36 -6.45
CA LYS A 88 3.67 -4.65 -7.01
C LYS A 88 4.88 -5.55 -7.20
N THR A 89 4.79 -6.81 -6.77
CA THR A 89 5.91 -7.76 -6.86
C THR A 89 5.40 -9.16 -7.14
N LEU A 90 5.95 -9.81 -8.18
CA LEU A 90 5.75 -11.23 -8.40
C LEU A 90 6.55 -12.01 -7.35
N LEU A 91 5.87 -12.73 -6.46
CA LEU A 91 6.51 -13.61 -5.49
C LEU A 91 6.83 -14.96 -6.11
N GLU A 92 5.88 -15.53 -6.86
CA GLU A 92 5.96 -16.91 -7.34
C GLU A 92 5.10 -17.15 -8.59
N VAL A 93 5.48 -18.16 -9.37
CA VAL A 93 4.63 -18.79 -10.41
C VAL A 93 4.77 -20.30 -10.28
N ARG A 94 3.65 -21.01 -10.20
CA ARG A 94 3.55 -22.48 -10.16
C ARG A 94 2.67 -23.00 -11.30
N ALA A 95 2.96 -24.20 -11.77
CA ALA A 95 2.09 -24.97 -12.67
C ALA A 95 1.50 -26.17 -11.91
N ASP A 96 0.28 -26.56 -12.23
CA ASP A 96 -0.48 -27.56 -11.44
C ASP A 96 0.01 -29.00 -11.67
N THR A 97 0.47 -29.35 -12.88
CA THR A 97 0.91 -30.72 -13.23
C THR A 97 1.89 -30.78 -14.41
N GLY A 98 2.81 -31.76 -14.37
CA GLY A 98 3.34 -32.55 -15.51
C GLY A 98 4.15 -31.85 -16.61
N TYR A 99 3.63 -30.76 -17.19
CA TYR A 99 4.21 -30.00 -18.30
C TYR A 99 4.82 -28.67 -17.82
N ASN A 100 5.40 -28.69 -16.61
CA ASN A 100 5.72 -27.52 -15.80
C ASN A 100 6.38 -26.38 -16.59
N ALA A 101 7.44 -26.66 -17.35
CA ALA A 101 8.20 -25.61 -18.06
C ALA A 101 7.38 -24.82 -19.11
N ILE A 102 6.46 -25.45 -19.84
CA ILE A 102 5.65 -24.74 -20.86
C ILE A 102 4.57 -23.91 -20.17
N ILE A 103 3.89 -24.50 -19.18
CA ILE A 103 2.83 -23.84 -18.41
C ILE A 103 3.40 -22.66 -17.61
N GLU A 104 4.52 -22.85 -16.91
CA GLU A 104 5.20 -21.77 -16.17
C GLU A 104 5.62 -20.63 -17.08
N ASN A 105 6.09 -20.88 -18.30
CA ASN A 105 6.44 -19.82 -19.24
C ASN A 105 5.21 -19.01 -19.70
N ILE A 106 4.07 -19.67 -19.94
CA ILE A 106 2.80 -19.00 -20.25
C ILE A 106 2.31 -18.18 -19.05
N MET A 107 2.33 -18.78 -17.85
CA MET A 107 1.94 -18.11 -16.62
C MET A 107 2.84 -16.92 -16.28
N ARG A 108 4.16 -17.03 -16.46
CA ARG A 108 5.10 -15.91 -16.32
C ARG A 108 4.82 -14.80 -17.33
N GLY A 109 4.47 -15.16 -18.57
CA GLY A 109 3.98 -14.19 -19.57
C GLY A 109 2.78 -13.41 -19.06
N ILE A 110 1.70 -14.13 -18.69
CA ILE A 110 0.48 -13.54 -18.14
C ILE A 110 0.75 -12.66 -16.91
N MET A 111 1.59 -13.12 -15.96
CA MET A 111 1.93 -12.31 -14.78
C MET A 111 2.75 -11.07 -15.13
N ASN A 112 3.65 -11.14 -16.12
CA ASN A 112 4.38 -9.96 -16.60
C ASN A 112 3.45 -8.96 -17.30
N ASP A 113 2.48 -9.43 -18.08
CA ASP A 113 1.48 -8.58 -18.74
C ASP A 113 0.59 -7.88 -17.69
N ILE A 114 0.14 -8.61 -16.66
CA ILE A 114 -0.57 -8.09 -15.48
C ILE A 114 0.26 -7.08 -14.69
N LEU A 115 1.57 -7.32 -14.50
CA LEU A 115 2.47 -6.44 -13.75
C LEU A 115 3.03 -5.28 -14.57
N SER A 116 2.82 -5.25 -15.88
CA SER A 116 3.37 -4.23 -16.77
C SER A 116 2.95 -2.80 -16.36
N ASP A 117 3.84 -1.84 -16.61
CA ASP A 117 3.53 -0.42 -16.42
C ASP A 117 2.65 0.07 -17.58
N GLY A 118 1.41 0.43 -17.26
CA GLY A 118 0.36 0.72 -18.25
C GLY A 118 -0.74 -0.34 -18.32
N SER A 119 -0.64 -1.45 -17.57
CA SER A 119 -1.78 -2.35 -17.35
C SER A 119 -2.92 -1.64 -16.59
N SER A 120 -4.16 -2.05 -16.85
CA SER A 120 -5.35 -1.57 -16.13
C SER A 120 -5.56 -2.24 -14.76
N VAL A 121 -4.69 -3.20 -14.39
CA VAL A 121 -4.83 -4.00 -13.17
C VAL A 121 -4.40 -3.21 -11.93
N PHE A 122 -3.27 -2.52 -12.02
CA PHE A 122 -2.68 -1.79 -10.91
C PHE A 122 -2.63 -0.30 -11.23
N GLU A 123 -3.21 0.48 -10.33
CA GLU A 123 -3.14 1.95 -10.32
C GLU A 123 -1.68 2.46 -10.37
N SER A 124 -1.51 3.70 -10.85
CA SER A 124 -0.22 4.41 -10.94
C SER A 124 0.67 4.20 -9.70
N PRO A 125 2.00 3.96 -9.84
CA PRO A 125 2.89 3.67 -8.72
C PRO A 125 3.06 4.85 -7.74
N MET A 126 2.74 6.08 -8.14
CA MET A 126 2.77 7.25 -7.26
C MET A 126 1.71 8.29 -7.64
N ALA A 127 1.18 8.98 -6.62
CA ALA A 127 0.39 10.20 -6.77
C ALA A 127 0.59 11.13 -5.55
N ILE A 128 0.54 12.45 -5.76
CA ILE A 128 0.51 13.46 -4.69
C ILE A 128 -0.82 14.20 -4.80
N ILE A 129 -1.60 14.18 -3.73
CA ILE A 129 -2.95 14.75 -3.66
C ILE A 129 -2.90 16.01 -2.77
N PRO A 130 -3.13 17.21 -3.32
CA PRO A 130 -3.21 18.43 -2.50
C PRO A 130 -4.42 18.43 -1.57
N LYS A 131 -4.28 19.11 -0.42
CA LYS A 131 -5.40 19.35 0.52
C LYS A 131 -6.57 20.04 -0.19
N GLY A 132 -7.79 19.58 0.09
CA GLY A 132 -9.02 20.06 -0.54
C GLY A 132 -9.33 19.46 -1.92
N ASN A 133 -8.46 18.63 -2.49
CA ASN A 133 -8.71 17.98 -3.77
C ASN A 133 -9.65 16.76 -3.61
N SER A 134 -10.95 17.02 -3.52
CA SER A 134 -11.98 15.99 -3.33
C SER A 134 -12.02 14.94 -4.43
N LEU A 135 -11.78 15.32 -5.70
CA LEU A 135 -11.68 14.37 -6.80
C LEU A 135 -10.44 13.48 -6.66
N GLY A 136 -9.29 14.04 -6.29
CA GLY A 136 -8.07 13.27 -6.00
C GLY A 136 -8.25 12.30 -4.85
N VAL A 137 -8.89 12.71 -3.76
CA VAL A 137 -9.25 11.85 -2.62
C VAL A 137 -10.19 10.71 -3.06
N LYS A 138 -11.23 11.02 -3.86
CA LYS A 138 -12.16 10.02 -4.39
C LYS A 138 -11.48 8.99 -5.29
N THR A 139 -10.58 9.44 -6.18
CA THR A 139 -9.86 8.57 -7.12
C THR A 139 -8.80 7.72 -6.43
N TYR A 140 -8.00 8.31 -5.53
CA TYR A 140 -6.76 7.68 -5.07
C TYR A 140 -6.78 7.16 -3.63
N PHE A 141 -7.60 7.67 -2.72
CA PHE A 141 -7.71 7.12 -1.37
C PHE A 141 -8.56 5.83 -1.39
N PRO A 142 -8.25 4.79 -0.57
CA PRO A 142 -8.85 3.45 -0.67
C PRO A 142 -10.36 3.39 -0.76
N ILE A 143 -10.81 2.27 -1.33
CA ILE A 143 -12.12 2.11 -1.94
C ILE A 143 -12.28 3.17 -3.05
N PHE A 144 -11.54 2.97 -4.14
CA PHE A 144 -11.42 3.94 -5.24
C PHE A 144 -12.78 4.19 -5.90
N GLY A 145 -13.11 5.46 -6.10
CA GLY A 145 -14.41 5.89 -6.63
C GLY A 145 -15.53 6.01 -5.59
N GLU A 146 -15.38 5.45 -4.39
CA GLU A 146 -16.39 5.51 -3.33
C GLU A 146 -16.26 6.76 -2.45
N SER A 147 -17.37 7.14 -1.81
CA SER A 147 -17.50 8.26 -0.87
C SER A 147 -17.11 7.92 0.57
N TYR A 148 -16.83 6.64 0.86
CA TYR A 148 -16.42 6.14 2.17
C TYR A 148 -15.05 5.44 2.07
N GLY A 149 -14.26 5.54 3.13
CA GLY A 149 -12.94 4.89 3.24
C GLY A 149 -13.02 3.53 3.93
N CYS A 150 -14.08 3.29 4.71
CA CYS A 150 -14.46 1.97 5.20
C CYS A 150 -15.99 1.90 5.32
N GLY A 151 -16.58 0.87 4.70
CA GLY A 151 -18.04 0.67 4.64
C GLY A 151 -18.56 -0.44 5.55
N ILE A 152 -17.69 -1.25 6.15
CA ILE A 152 -18.10 -2.37 7.01
C ILE A 152 -18.31 -1.95 8.46
N SER A 153 -19.15 -2.70 9.16
CA SER A 153 -19.37 -2.58 10.62
C SER A 153 -19.23 -3.93 11.34
N GLY A 154 -19.36 -5.06 10.64
CA GLY A 154 -19.09 -6.40 11.14
C GLY A 154 -17.58 -6.70 11.22
N THR A 155 -17.22 -7.73 11.99
CA THR A 155 -15.80 -8.13 12.19
C THR A 155 -15.49 -9.55 11.70
N ASP A 156 -16.39 -10.10 10.89
CA ASP A 156 -16.42 -11.53 10.55
C ASP A 156 -15.30 -11.89 9.55
N ILE A 157 -14.96 -10.97 8.65
CA ILE A 157 -13.77 -11.09 7.79
C ILE A 157 -12.44 -10.77 8.48
N ILE A 158 -12.44 -10.28 9.73
CA ILE A 158 -11.23 -9.89 10.45
C ILE A 158 -10.74 -11.09 11.26
N SER A 159 -9.61 -11.69 10.84
CA SER A 159 -8.99 -12.84 11.50
C SER A 159 -8.36 -12.43 12.85
N ALA A 160 -7.64 -11.31 12.86
CA ALA A 160 -7.02 -10.74 14.06
C ALA A 160 -6.96 -9.21 13.98
N ALA A 161 -6.84 -8.56 15.14
CA ALA A 161 -6.66 -7.11 15.26
C ALA A 161 -5.63 -6.80 16.35
N GLN A 162 -4.86 -5.74 16.17
CA GLN A 162 -3.86 -5.27 17.14
C GLN A 162 -3.89 -3.74 17.22
N CYS A 163 -3.60 -3.21 18.41
CA CYS A 163 -3.32 -1.79 18.61
C CYS A 163 -2.04 -1.62 19.44
N VAL A 164 -1.17 -0.73 18.99
CA VAL A 164 -0.02 -0.24 19.75
C VAL A 164 -0.16 1.26 19.90
N LYS A 165 -0.12 1.76 21.14
CA LYS A 165 -0.06 3.20 21.42
C LYS A 165 1.41 3.65 21.39
N VAL A 166 1.68 4.72 20.65
CA VAL A 166 2.99 5.37 20.57
C VAL A 166 2.77 6.87 20.77
N GLY A 167 3.07 7.39 21.96
CA GLY A 167 2.76 8.77 22.32
C GLY A 167 1.26 9.09 22.17
N ASN A 168 0.91 10.06 21.30
CA ASN A 168 -0.48 10.43 20.98
C ASN A 168 -1.06 9.70 19.75
N THR A 169 -0.45 8.61 19.30
CA THR A 169 -0.87 7.85 18.11
C THR A 169 -1.28 6.43 18.48
N TYR A 170 -2.36 5.94 17.88
CA TYR A 170 -2.63 4.51 17.76
C TYR A 170 -2.10 3.98 16.42
N GLU A 171 -1.17 3.03 16.47
CA GLU A 171 -0.88 2.15 15.33
C GLU A 171 -1.82 0.94 15.40
N LEU A 172 -2.73 0.87 14.44
CA LEU A 172 -3.71 -0.21 14.32
C LEU A 172 -3.27 -1.17 13.21
N THR A 173 -3.42 -2.48 13.44
CA THR A 173 -3.29 -3.50 12.39
C THR A 173 -4.53 -4.39 12.38
N LEU A 174 -5.14 -4.57 11.22
CA LEU A 174 -6.25 -5.51 11.00
C LEU A 174 -5.81 -6.56 9.98
N TYR A 175 -5.87 -7.83 10.39
CA TYR A 175 -5.61 -8.98 9.55
C TYR A 175 -6.94 -9.56 9.07
N PHE A 176 -6.99 -10.02 7.82
CA PHE A 176 -8.18 -10.56 7.20
C PHE A 176 -8.13 -12.08 7.06
N ASN A 177 -9.31 -12.69 7.03
CA ASN A 177 -9.49 -14.06 6.54
C ASN A 177 -9.23 -14.10 5.02
N ASP A 178 -8.82 -15.27 4.52
CA ASP A 178 -8.65 -15.49 3.08
C ASP A 178 -10.00 -15.31 2.35
N ILE A 179 -9.99 -14.70 1.16
CA ILE A 179 -11.20 -14.44 0.39
C ILE A 179 -11.03 -14.61 -1.13
N ASN A 180 -11.98 -15.35 -1.72
CA ASN A 180 -12.03 -15.63 -3.15
C ASN A 180 -12.78 -14.54 -3.92
N ASN A 181 -12.21 -14.08 -5.02
CA ASN A 181 -12.77 -13.14 -5.98
C ASN A 181 -13.44 -11.87 -5.37
N PRO A 182 -12.81 -11.15 -4.42
CA PRO A 182 -13.34 -9.89 -3.92
C PRO A 182 -13.31 -8.81 -5.02
N GLU A 183 -14.34 -7.98 -5.10
CA GLU A 183 -14.47 -6.90 -6.08
C GLU A 183 -14.51 -5.52 -5.40
N PRO A 184 -13.91 -4.45 -5.96
CA PRO A 184 -13.91 -3.12 -5.34
C PRO A 184 -15.31 -2.57 -5.09
N GLY A 185 -15.55 -2.09 -3.86
CA GLY A 185 -16.84 -1.58 -3.41
C GLY A 185 -17.88 -2.66 -3.08
N SER A 186 -17.58 -3.95 -3.28
CA SER A 186 -18.50 -5.07 -3.14
C SER A 186 -18.05 -6.12 -2.12
N GLY A 187 -19.01 -6.80 -1.50
CA GLY A 187 -18.77 -7.68 -0.35
C GLY A 187 -18.19 -6.93 0.86
N GLU A 188 -17.79 -7.64 1.90
CA GLU A 188 -17.17 -6.97 3.06
C GLU A 188 -15.73 -6.55 2.75
N PHE A 189 -14.91 -7.44 2.18
CA PHE A 189 -13.50 -7.16 1.89
C PHE A 189 -13.31 -5.98 0.93
N GLY A 190 -14.07 -5.92 -0.17
CA GLY A 190 -14.02 -4.81 -1.13
C GLY A 190 -14.55 -3.48 -0.61
N ARG A 191 -15.12 -3.45 0.61
CA ARG A 191 -15.61 -2.25 1.31
C ARG A 191 -14.68 -1.81 2.45
N ILE A 192 -13.54 -2.50 2.65
CA ILE A 192 -12.47 -2.11 3.60
C ILE A 192 -11.07 -2.11 2.97
N MET A 193 -10.82 -3.01 2.02
CA MET A 193 -9.60 -3.09 1.22
C MET A 193 -9.89 -2.70 -0.24
N SER A 194 -8.84 -2.39 -1.00
CA SER A 194 -8.94 -2.04 -2.42
C SER A 194 -8.40 -3.17 -3.30
N PRO A 195 -9.14 -4.30 -3.48
CA PRO A 195 -8.72 -5.37 -4.38
C PRO A 195 -8.60 -4.85 -5.83
N VAL A 196 -7.99 -5.62 -6.71
CA VAL A 196 -7.96 -5.31 -8.14
C VAL A 196 -9.16 -5.98 -8.81
N ARG A 197 -9.72 -5.33 -9.84
CA ARG A 197 -10.89 -5.86 -10.56
C ARG A 197 -10.52 -7.14 -11.28
N LYS A 198 -11.34 -8.19 -11.14
CA LYS A 198 -11.13 -9.46 -11.87
C LYS A 198 -11.10 -9.24 -13.38
N THR A 199 -11.96 -8.36 -13.90
CA THR A 199 -12.01 -8.03 -15.33
C THR A 199 -10.70 -7.44 -15.84
N ALA A 200 -10.04 -6.56 -15.07
CA ALA A 200 -8.76 -5.98 -15.46
C ALA A 200 -7.66 -7.04 -15.56
N ILE A 201 -7.63 -8.01 -14.63
CA ILE A 201 -6.73 -9.18 -14.71
C ILE A 201 -7.02 -9.99 -15.98
N GLN A 202 -8.30 -10.25 -16.26
CA GLN A 202 -8.73 -11.00 -17.44
C GLN A 202 -8.32 -10.29 -18.74
N ASP A 203 -8.55 -8.98 -18.84
CA ASP A 203 -8.20 -8.16 -20.01
C ASP A 203 -6.68 -8.13 -20.25
N ALA A 204 -5.88 -7.94 -19.20
CA ALA A 204 -4.42 -7.96 -19.30
C ALA A 204 -3.90 -9.32 -19.78
N ALA A 205 -4.44 -10.41 -19.21
CA ALA A 205 -4.05 -11.77 -19.55
C ALA A 205 -4.58 -12.26 -20.91
N ALA A 206 -5.69 -11.69 -21.39
CA ALA A 206 -6.24 -11.99 -22.72
C ALA A 206 -5.30 -11.58 -23.87
N SER A 207 -4.42 -10.60 -23.64
CA SER A 207 -3.35 -10.26 -24.60
C SER A 207 -2.43 -11.46 -24.90
N HIS A 208 -2.16 -12.30 -23.90
CA HIS A 208 -1.39 -13.53 -24.02
C HIS A 208 -2.21 -14.67 -24.65
N ALA A 209 -3.53 -14.69 -24.40
CA ALA A 209 -4.49 -15.62 -24.99
C ALA A 209 -4.67 -15.45 -26.50
N ALA A 210 -4.51 -14.23 -27.02
CA ALA A 210 -4.66 -13.93 -28.46
C ALA A 210 -3.66 -14.67 -29.39
N THR A 211 -2.74 -15.46 -28.82
CA THR A 211 -1.90 -16.42 -29.56
C THR A 211 -2.76 -17.57 -30.11
N PRO A 212 -2.80 -17.81 -31.44
CA PRO A 212 -3.62 -18.87 -32.02
C PRO A 212 -3.39 -20.24 -31.37
N GLY A 213 -4.49 -20.90 -30.99
CA GLY A 213 -4.44 -22.19 -30.30
C GLY A 213 -4.28 -22.10 -28.77
N ARG A 214 -4.62 -20.97 -28.14
CA ARG A 214 -4.68 -20.83 -26.68
C ARG A 214 -5.99 -20.15 -26.25
N ASP A 215 -6.85 -20.88 -25.56
CA ASP A 215 -8.09 -20.35 -25.00
C ASP A 215 -7.95 -20.29 -23.48
N ILE A 216 -7.99 -19.10 -22.87
CA ILE A 216 -8.05 -19.01 -21.41
C ILE A 216 -9.50 -19.17 -20.97
N LEU A 217 -9.76 -20.19 -20.15
CA LEU A 217 -11.10 -20.66 -19.82
C LEU A 217 -11.62 -20.11 -18.49
N THR A 218 -10.76 -20.02 -17.47
CA THR A 218 -11.15 -19.48 -16.17
C THR A 218 -10.02 -18.70 -15.50
N PHE A 219 -10.38 -17.60 -14.85
CA PHE A 219 -9.55 -16.88 -13.88
C PHE A 219 -10.22 -16.91 -12.52
N GLU A 220 -9.44 -17.10 -11.46
CA GLU A 220 -9.87 -16.95 -10.08
C GLU A 220 -8.79 -16.20 -9.30
N THR A 221 -9.19 -15.30 -8.40
CA THR A 221 -8.28 -14.67 -7.44
C THR A 221 -8.60 -15.15 -6.03
N ASN A 222 -7.57 -15.48 -5.25
CA ASN A 222 -7.69 -15.70 -3.81
C ASN A 222 -6.73 -14.76 -3.08
N TYR A 223 -7.31 -13.89 -2.25
CA TYR A 223 -6.59 -12.94 -1.41
C TYR A 223 -6.25 -13.62 -0.09
N THR A 224 -4.96 -13.71 0.19
CA THR A 224 -4.42 -14.40 1.37
C THR A 224 -3.51 -13.47 2.16
N ASN A 225 -3.26 -13.77 3.43
CA ASN A 225 -2.32 -13.02 4.30
C ASN A 225 -2.50 -11.49 4.24
N SER A 226 -3.72 -11.03 3.98
CA SER A 226 -4.00 -9.63 3.69
C SER A 226 -4.21 -8.87 4.99
N TYR A 227 -3.67 -7.67 5.07
CA TYR A 227 -3.81 -6.81 6.25
C TYR A 227 -3.87 -5.34 5.85
N LEU A 228 -4.43 -4.52 6.74
CA LEU A 228 -4.17 -3.08 6.72
C LEU A 228 -3.46 -2.67 8.01
N LYS A 229 -2.54 -1.71 7.89
CA LYS A 229 -1.93 -1.02 9.03
C LYS A 229 -2.21 0.47 8.90
N CYS A 230 -2.61 1.16 9.97
CA CYS A 230 -2.75 2.61 9.93
C CYS A 230 -2.28 3.27 11.23
N ALA A 231 -1.80 4.51 11.12
CA ALA A 231 -1.56 5.37 12.27
C ALA A 231 -2.71 6.38 12.38
N VAL A 232 -3.25 6.57 13.57
CA VAL A 232 -4.35 7.51 13.86
C VAL A 232 -4.00 8.34 15.10
N ASP A 233 -4.09 9.66 14.97
CA ASP A 233 -3.97 10.58 16.11
C ASP A 233 -5.15 10.41 17.08
N ILE A 234 -4.85 10.26 18.37
CA ILE A 234 -5.83 9.86 19.41
C ILE A 234 -6.85 10.97 19.68
N GLU A 235 -6.44 12.24 19.66
CA GLU A 235 -7.31 13.37 20.02
C GLU A 235 -8.25 13.77 18.88
N THR A 236 -7.71 13.83 17.66
CA THR A 236 -8.42 14.35 16.48
C THR A 236 -9.03 13.26 15.59
N ASN A 237 -8.71 11.99 15.86
CA ASN A 237 -9.05 10.82 15.05
C ASN A 237 -8.67 11.01 13.56
N ARG A 238 -7.54 11.70 13.32
CA ARG A 238 -6.97 11.96 12.00
C ARG A 238 -6.04 10.83 11.60
N MET A 239 -6.20 10.30 10.40
CA MET A 239 -5.29 9.31 9.83
C MET A 239 -3.94 9.96 9.49
N LEU A 240 -2.85 9.40 10.00
CA LEU A 240 -1.48 9.87 9.80
C LEU A 240 -0.75 9.02 8.74
N SER A 241 -1.12 7.74 8.62
CA SER A 241 -0.69 6.84 7.55
C SER A 241 -1.68 5.69 7.35
N LEU A 242 -1.63 5.05 6.19
CA LEU A 242 -2.33 3.80 5.90
C LEU A 242 -1.50 2.94 4.94
N GLU A 243 -1.40 1.65 5.23
CA GLU A 243 -0.88 0.61 4.36
C GLU A 243 -2.01 -0.41 4.13
N GLN A 244 -2.26 -0.81 2.88
CA GLN A 244 -3.07 -1.98 2.53
C GLN A 244 -2.19 -2.98 1.81
N ASN A 245 -1.93 -4.13 2.42
CA ASN A 245 -1.16 -5.23 1.84
C ASN A 245 -2.12 -6.36 1.44
N MET A 246 -2.03 -6.77 0.18
CA MET A 246 -2.82 -7.85 -0.42
C MET A 246 -1.90 -8.84 -1.12
N THR A 247 -1.89 -10.09 -0.66
CA THR A 247 -1.22 -11.19 -1.40
C THR A 247 -2.26 -11.89 -2.26
N ILE A 248 -2.16 -11.67 -3.57
CA ILE A 248 -3.13 -12.07 -4.59
C ILE A 248 -2.63 -13.32 -5.29
N ASN A 249 -3.29 -14.46 -5.08
CA ASN A 249 -3.05 -15.68 -5.83
C ASN A 249 -3.98 -15.70 -7.04
N ILE A 250 -3.43 -15.51 -8.23
CA ILE A 250 -4.16 -15.51 -9.50
C ILE A 250 -4.03 -16.90 -10.12
N SER A 251 -5.10 -17.68 -10.05
CA SER A 251 -5.19 -18.99 -10.68
C SER A 251 -5.80 -18.87 -12.08
N VAL A 252 -5.15 -19.47 -13.06
CA VAL A 252 -5.55 -19.45 -14.47
C VAL A 252 -5.69 -20.88 -14.94
N LYS A 253 -6.77 -21.18 -15.67
CA LYS A 253 -6.89 -22.44 -16.45
C LYS A 253 -7.08 -22.10 -17.91
N ALA A 254 -6.26 -22.70 -18.76
CA ALA A 254 -6.26 -22.52 -20.20
C ALA A 254 -6.29 -23.87 -20.93
N GLN A 255 -6.83 -23.86 -22.13
CA GLN A 255 -6.80 -24.96 -23.08
C GLN A 255 -5.82 -24.60 -24.21
N ILE A 256 -5.00 -25.55 -24.62
CA ILE A 256 -4.02 -25.36 -25.69
C ILE A 256 -4.34 -26.35 -26.82
N SER A 257 -4.52 -25.83 -28.03
CA SER A 257 -4.83 -26.57 -29.24
C SER A 257 -3.80 -26.23 -30.32
N LEU A 258 -2.75 -27.04 -30.43
CA LEU A 258 -1.65 -26.83 -31.37
C LEU A 258 -1.72 -27.86 -32.49
N PHE A 259 -1.73 -27.40 -33.74
CA PHE A 259 -1.69 -28.25 -34.95
C PHE A 259 -2.75 -29.38 -34.98
N GLY A 260 -3.96 -29.10 -34.48
CA GLY A 260 -5.07 -30.07 -34.44
C GLY A 260 -5.02 -31.05 -33.26
N ILE A 261 -4.00 -30.97 -32.40
CA ILE A 261 -3.94 -31.70 -31.13
C ILE A 261 -4.47 -30.79 -30.02
N THR A 262 -5.69 -31.07 -29.57
CA THR A 262 -6.22 -30.47 -28.35
C THR A 262 -5.62 -31.18 -27.14
N THR A 263 -4.93 -30.41 -26.30
CA THR A 263 -4.38 -30.91 -25.04
C THR A 263 -5.34 -30.64 -23.87
N ASN A 264 -5.13 -31.32 -22.75
CA ASN A 264 -5.95 -31.16 -21.55
C ASN A 264 -5.86 -29.73 -20.98
N LEU A 265 -6.84 -29.38 -20.13
CA LEU A 265 -6.82 -28.20 -19.27
C LEU A 265 -5.46 -28.07 -18.54
N TYR A 266 -4.75 -26.98 -18.79
CA TYR A 266 -3.55 -26.61 -18.06
C TYR A 266 -3.88 -25.51 -17.04
N GLY A 267 -3.51 -25.76 -15.80
CA GLY A 267 -3.67 -24.81 -14.70
C GLY A 267 -2.33 -24.36 -14.12
N GLY A 268 -2.34 -23.16 -13.55
CA GLY A 268 -1.24 -22.65 -12.75
C GLY A 268 -1.66 -21.43 -11.94
N THR A 269 -0.84 -21.08 -10.95
CA THR A 269 -1.06 -19.94 -10.06
C THR A 269 0.14 -19.01 -10.10
N GLY A 270 -0.10 -17.71 -10.27
CA GLY A 270 0.87 -16.65 -10.00
C GLY A 270 0.52 -15.92 -8.72
N THR A 271 1.50 -15.68 -7.85
CA THR A 271 1.30 -14.98 -6.58
C THR A 271 1.93 -13.60 -6.63
N ILE A 272 1.10 -12.56 -6.52
CA ILE A 272 1.52 -11.16 -6.54
C ILE A 272 1.32 -10.56 -5.15
N LYS A 273 2.34 -9.88 -4.62
CA LYS A 273 2.18 -8.95 -3.49
C LYS A 273 1.84 -7.58 -4.05
N TYR A 274 0.73 -6.99 -3.58
CA TYR A 274 0.33 -5.62 -3.89
C TYR A 274 0.20 -4.82 -2.59
N ILE A 275 0.94 -3.72 -2.49
CA ILE A 275 0.95 -2.83 -1.33
C ILE A 275 0.56 -1.43 -1.77
N LEU A 276 -0.45 -0.85 -1.12
CA LEU A 276 -0.80 0.56 -1.24
C LEU A 276 -0.35 1.28 0.03
N ILE A 277 0.44 2.33 -0.09
CA ILE A 277 0.93 3.13 1.05
C ILE A 277 0.43 4.57 0.89
N PHE A 278 -0.07 5.12 1.99
CA PHE A 278 -0.57 6.49 2.13
C PHE A 278 0.16 7.16 3.28
N SER A 279 0.80 8.29 3.00
CA SER A 279 1.66 9.00 3.95
C SER A 279 1.55 10.51 3.78
N GLU A 280 2.23 11.26 4.64
CA GLU A 280 2.37 12.72 4.52
C GLU A 280 1.00 13.44 4.53
N PHE A 281 0.09 12.99 5.41
CA PHE A 281 -1.27 13.53 5.51
C PHE A 281 -1.27 14.99 6.00
N ALA A 282 -1.84 15.90 5.18
CA ALA A 282 -1.96 17.32 5.45
C ALA A 282 -3.43 17.71 5.73
N TRP A 283 -3.78 17.70 7.03
CA TRP A 283 -5.11 18.01 7.56
C TRP A 283 -5.39 19.49 7.74
#